data_AF-A0A261EPE0-F1
#
_entry.id   AF-A0A261EPE0-F1
#
_cell.length_a   1.000
_cell.length_b   1.000
_cell.length_c   1.000
_cell.angle_alpha   90.00
_cell.angle_beta   90.00
_cell.angle_gamma   90.00
#
_symmetry.space_group_name_H-M   'P 1'
#
loop_
_entity.id
_entity.type
_entity.pdbx_description
1 polymer ?
#
loop_
_entity_poly.entity_id
_entity_poly.type
_entity_poly.pdbx_seq_one_letter_code
_entity_poly.pdbx_strand_id
1 'polypeptide(L)'
;MRQVLVEALKVAGLYGPLQELAGQITVRQGINAAGEQVTYFLNYSDQVVTVSSPYAGRILLGQCQTAGKSIGAGEQLTVDAWNLAIVVGKPTANEV
;
A
#
# COMPACT_ATOMS: atom_id res chain seq x y z
N MET A 1 8.22 22.48 -3.11
CA MET A 1 6.85 22.19 -3.57
C MET A 1 6.17 21.05 -2.81
N ARG A 2 6.78 19.87 -2.65
CA ARG A 2 6.18 18.74 -1.89
C ARG A 2 5.67 19.11 -0.49
N GLN A 3 6.44 19.88 0.27
CA GLN A 3 6.09 20.31 1.64
C GLN A 3 4.77 21.11 1.70
N VAL A 4 4.49 21.94 0.69
CA VAL A 4 3.27 22.75 0.63
C VAL A 4 2.04 21.87 0.42
N LEU A 5 2.15 20.86 -0.45
CA LEU A 5 1.06 19.91 -0.70
C LEU A 5 0.81 19.00 0.51
N VAL A 6 1.86 18.57 1.20
CA VAL A 6 1.74 17.79 2.43
C VAL A 6 1.01 18.59 3.51
N GLU A 7 1.33 19.88 3.66
CA GLU A 7 0.67 20.73 4.63
C GLU A 7 -0.81 20.95 4.29
N ALA A 8 -1.14 21.19 3.02
CA ALA A 8 -2.51 21.32 2.56
C ALA A 8 -3.33 20.04 2.83
N LEU A 9 -2.74 18.85 2.63
CA LEU A 9 -3.38 17.57 2.94
C LEU A 9 -3.65 17.40 4.44
N LYS A 10 -2.72 17.81 5.30
CA LYS A 10 -2.91 17.76 6.76
C LYS A 10 -4.03 18.68 7.21
N VAL A 11 -4.07 19.92 6.70
CA VAL A 11 -5.13 20.88 7.01
C VAL A 11 -6.50 20.38 6.54
N ALA A 12 -6.55 19.70 5.39
CA ALA A 12 -7.78 19.11 4.87
C ALA A 12 -8.19 17.79 5.56
N GLY A 13 -7.39 17.27 6.50
CA GLY A 13 -7.64 15.98 7.16
C GLY A 13 -7.48 14.76 6.24
N LEU A 14 -6.81 14.90 5.10
CA LEU A 14 -6.61 13.86 4.08
C LEU A 14 -5.23 13.20 4.16
N TYR A 15 -4.51 13.43 5.25
CA TYR A 15 -3.21 12.83 5.50
C TYR A 15 -3.39 11.52 6.27
N GLY A 16 -2.95 10.41 5.69
CA GLY A 16 -3.13 9.07 6.24
C GLY A 16 -1.93 8.14 6.04
N PRO A 17 -2.11 6.83 6.28
CA PRO A 17 -1.03 5.84 6.28
C PRO A 17 -0.31 5.69 4.93
N LEU A 18 -1.01 5.99 3.82
CA LEU A 18 -0.43 5.94 2.48
C LEU A 18 0.63 7.01 2.26
N GLN A 19 0.42 8.20 2.83
CA GLN A 19 1.32 9.33 2.67
C GLN A 19 2.65 9.11 3.39
N GLU A 20 2.70 8.20 4.38
CA GLU A 20 3.94 7.79 5.06
C GLU A 20 4.85 6.91 4.18
N LEU A 21 4.25 6.15 3.25
CA LEU A 21 4.97 5.32 2.28
C LEU A 21 5.51 6.14 1.09
N ALA A 22 5.13 7.42 1.00
CA ALA A 22 5.49 8.29 -0.11
C ALA A 22 7.01 8.52 -0.18
N GLY A 23 7.62 8.01 -1.24
CA GLY A 23 9.07 8.07 -1.49
C GLY A 23 9.78 6.73 -1.37
N GLN A 24 9.11 5.70 -0.84
CA GLN A 24 9.63 4.33 -0.81
C GLN A 24 8.97 3.46 -1.89
N ILE A 25 7.64 3.50 -1.96
CA ILE A 25 6.86 2.72 -2.93
C ILE A 25 5.64 3.52 -3.37
N THR A 26 5.20 3.33 -4.62
CA THR A 26 3.96 3.96 -5.08
C THR A 26 2.78 3.10 -4.66
N VAL A 27 1.84 3.66 -3.91
CA VAL A 27 0.63 2.94 -3.50
C VAL A 27 -0.60 3.51 -4.20
N ARG A 28 -1.44 2.63 -4.74
CA ARG A 28 -2.72 3.02 -5.34
C ARG A 28 -3.83 2.14 -4.80
N GLN A 29 -5.01 2.72 -4.65
CA GLN A 29 -6.17 2.01 -4.12
C GLN A 29 -7.35 2.10 -5.06
N GLY A 30 -8.20 1.08 -5.00
CA GLY A 30 -9.46 1.02 -5.71
C GLY A 30 -10.42 0.04 -5.03
N ILE A 31 -11.64 -0.01 -5.54
CA ILE A 31 -12.66 -0.97 -5.12
C ILE A 31 -12.92 -1.89 -6.31
N ASN A 32 -12.88 -3.20 -6.09
CA ASN A 32 -13.20 -4.17 -7.14
C ASN A 32 -14.72 -4.33 -7.31
N ALA A 33 -15.14 -5.08 -8.35
CA ALA A 33 -16.56 -5.36 -8.60
C ALA A 33 -17.26 -6.12 -7.45
N ALA A 34 -16.49 -6.78 -6.56
CA ALA A 34 -16.99 -7.46 -5.37
C ALA A 34 -17.12 -6.53 -4.14
N GLY A 35 -16.79 -5.25 -4.27
CA GLY A 35 -16.83 -4.28 -3.16
C GLY A 35 -15.65 -4.39 -2.19
N GLU A 36 -14.60 -5.13 -2.54
CA GLU A 36 -13.39 -5.28 -1.73
C GLU A 36 -12.37 -4.19 -2.07
N GLN A 37 -11.64 -3.73 -1.07
CA GLN A 37 -10.56 -2.76 -1.26
C GLN A 37 -9.33 -3.46 -1.84
N VAL A 38 -8.88 -2.98 -2.98
CA VAL A 38 -7.67 -3.43 -3.67
C VAL A 38 -6.58 -2.38 -3.49
N THR A 39 -5.46 -2.78 -2.92
CA THR A 39 -4.27 -1.93 -2.73
C THR A 39 -3.13 -2.47 -3.57
N TYR A 40 -2.64 -1.62 -4.48
CA TYR A 40 -1.50 -1.88 -5.34
C TYR A 40 -0.24 -1.22 -4.77
N PHE A 41 0.79 -2.02 -4.57
CA PHE A 41 2.14 -1.60 -4.20
C PHE A 41 3.03 -1.72 -5.42
N LEU A 42 3.45 -0.60 -5.99
CA LEU A 42 4.21 -0.54 -7.24
C LEU A 42 5.64 -0.03 -6.95
N ASN A 43 6.62 -0.90 -7.17
CA ASN A 43 8.03 -0.53 -7.03
C ASN A 43 8.57 -0.06 -8.39
N TYR A 44 8.69 1.26 -8.56
CA TYR A 44 9.30 1.89 -9.73
C TYR A 44 10.77 2.20 -9.51
N SER A 45 11.52 1.24 -8.97
CA SER A 45 12.96 1.33 -8.78
C SER A 45 13.65 0.02 -9.18
N ASP A 46 14.95 0.11 -9.41
CA ASP A 46 15.84 -1.02 -9.65
C ASP A 46 16.33 -1.69 -8.34
N GLN A 47 15.82 -1.24 -7.19
CA GLN A 47 16.18 -1.76 -5.87
C GLN A 47 15.02 -2.56 -5.26
N VAL A 48 15.35 -3.51 -4.40
CA VAL A 48 14.36 -4.23 -3.58
C VAL A 48 13.88 -3.29 -2.47
N VAL A 49 12.56 -3.18 -2.29
CA VAL A 49 11.95 -2.32 -1.27
C VAL A 49 11.17 -3.18 -0.29
N THR A 50 11.40 -2.96 1.01
CA THR A 50 10.64 -3.57 2.10
C THR A 50 9.83 -2.50 2.80
N VAL A 51 8.50 -2.64 2.81
CA VAL A 51 7.58 -1.70 3.47
C VAL A 51 6.69 -2.41 4.47
N SER A 52 6.32 -1.73 5.55
CA SER A 52 5.22 -2.20 6.41
C SER A 52 3.88 -1.90 5.74
N SER A 53 3.09 -2.94 5.44
CA SER A 53 1.77 -2.77 4.84
C SER A 53 0.77 -2.23 5.88
N PRO A 54 0.18 -1.04 5.73
CA PRO A 54 -0.84 -0.55 6.67
C PRO A 54 -2.19 -1.28 6.51
N TYR A 55 -2.34 -2.12 5.49
CA TYR A 55 -3.57 -2.84 5.19
C TYR A 55 -3.38 -4.34 5.39
N ALA A 56 -4.35 -4.94 6.09
CA ALA A 56 -4.47 -6.38 6.20
C ALA A 56 -5.28 -6.94 5.01
N GLY A 57 -4.91 -8.11 4.51
CA GLY A 57 -5.63 -8.73 3.41
C GLY A 57 -4.92 -9.94 2.81
N ARG A 58 -5.46 -10.43 1.71
CA ARG A 58 -4.88 -11.49 0.91
C ARG A 58 -4.01 -10.91 -0.20
N ILE A 59 -2.80 -11.41 -0.34
CA ILE A 59 -1.90 -11.07 -1.45
C ILE A 59 -2.38 -11.84 -2.68
N LEU A 60 -2.91 -11.12 -3.67
CA LEU A 60 -3.32 -11.70 -4.95
C LEU A 60 -2.14 -11.93 -5.88
N LEU A 61 -1.22 -10.97 -5.91
CA LEU A 61 -0.01 -11.01 -6.71
C LEU A 61 1.13 -10.44 -5.87
N GLY A 62 2.30 -11.05 -5.95
CA GLY A 62 3.50 -10.63 -5.24
C GLY A 62 4.67 -11.51 -5.64
N GLN A 63 5.75 -11.48 -4.86
CA GLN A 63 6.83 -12.47 -5.00
C GLN A 63 6.27 -13.89 -4.98
N CYS A 64 6.95 -14.80 -5.67
CA CYS A 64 6.54 -16.20 -5.83
C CYS A 64 6.25 -16.91 -4.48
N GLN A 65 6.85 -16.42 -3.39
CA GLN A 65 6.70 -16.96 -2.03
C GLN A 65 5.56 -16.33 -1.20
N THR A 66 5.01 -15.18 -1.64
CA THR A 66 3.97 -14.42 -0.94
C THR A 66 2.63 -14.42 -1.66
N ALA A 67 2.58 -14.76 -2.95
CA ALA A 67 1.34 -14.91 -3.70
C ALA A 67 0.42 -15.96 -3.04
N GLY A 68 -0.82 -15.56 -2.74
CA GLY A 68 -1.83 -16.39 -2.09
C GLY A 68 -1.80 -16.40 -0.55
N LYS A 69 -0.80 -15.77 0.09
CA LYS A 69 -0.75 -15.63 1.55
C LYS A 69 -1.59 -14.44 2.03
N SER A 70 -2.02 -14.51 3.28
CA SER A 70 -2.62 -13.37 3.99
C SER A 70 -1.53 -12.58 4.71
N ILE A 71 -1.64 -11.26 4.70
CA ILE A 71 -0.76 -10.32 5.40
C ILE A 71 -1.57 -9.53 6.43
N GLY A 72 -1.01 -9.32 7.61
CA GLY A 72 -1.57 -8.46 8.65
C GLY A 72 -1.22 -6.98 8.45
N ALA A 73 -1.98 -6.08 9.07
CA ALA A 73 -1.60 -4.67 9.12
C ALA A 73 -0.31 -4.51 9.95
N GLY A 74 0.65 -3.76 9.44
CA GLY A 74 2.00 -3.57 10.00
C GLY A 74 3.03 -4.61 9.56
N GLU A 75 2.62 -5.71 8.93
CA GLU A 75 3.52 -6.76 8.49
C GLU A 75 4.36 -6.33 7.28
N GLN A 76 5.59 -6.85 7.19
CA GLN A 76 6.54 -6.46 6.14
C GLN A 76 6.19 -7.12 4.81
N LEU A 77 6.11 -6.28 3.78
CA LEU A 77 5.92 -6.66 2.40
C LEU A 77 7.18 -6.28 1.60
N THR A 78 7.88 -7.29 1.10
CA THR A 78 9.03 -7.11 0.22
C THR A 78 8.59 -7.14 -1.24
N VAL A 79 9.02 -6.14 -2.01
CA VAL A 79 8.74 -6.01 -3.44
C VAL A 79 10.08 -5.88 -4.17
N ASP A 80 10.34 -6.79 -5.10
CA ASP A 80 11.56 -6.75 -5.92
C ASP A 80 11.62 -5.51 -6.81
N ALA A 81 12.82 -5.25 -7.34
CA ALA A 81 13.04 -4.27 -8.38
C ALA A 81 12.04 -4.43 -9.54
N TRP A 82 11.40 -3.32 -9.93
CA TRP A 82 10.39 -3.26 -10.99
C TRP A 82 9.16 -4.17 -10.80
N ASN A 83 8.98 -4.73 -9.61
CA ASN A 83 7.88 -5.65 -9.33
C ASN A 83 6.72 -4.92 -8.64
N LEU A 84 5.61 -5.63 -8.46
CA LEU A 84 4.42 -5.11 -7.79
C LEU A 84 3.81 -6.17 -6.88
N ALA A 85 3.08 -5.69 -5.86
CA ALA A 85 2.25 -6.53 -5.02
C ALA A 85 0.81 -5.99 -4.98
N ILE A 86 -0.16 -6.89 -4.96
CA ILE A 86 -1.59 -6.56 -4.88
C ILE A 86 -2.15 -7.21 -3.63
N VAL A 87 -2.66 -6.39 -2.72
CA VAL A 87 -3.34 -6.84 -1.50
C VAL A 87 -4.82 -6.53 -1.64
N VAL A 88 -5.66 -7.54 -1.45
CA VAL A 88 -7.11 -7.39 -1.39
C VAL A 88 -7.58 -7.73 0.00
N GLY A 89 -8.24 -6.78 0.65
CA GLY A 89 -8.67 -6.94 2.02
C GLY A 89 -9.85 -6.04 2.31
N LYS A 90 -10.50 -6.28 3.45
CA LYS A 90 -11.43 -5.30 3.99
C LYS A 90 -10.61 -4.12 4.51
N PRO A 91 -11.06 -2.87 4.33
CA PRO A 91 -10.47 -1.75 5.03
C PRO A 91 -10.40 -2.10 6.51
N THR A 92 -9.20 -2.13 7.09
CA THR A 92 -9.07 -2.01 8.54
C THR A 92 -9.67 -0.66 8.88
N ALA A 93 -10.90 -0.68 9.41
CA ALA A 93 -11.65 0.48 9.83
C ALA A 93 -10.83 1.21 10.91
N ASN A 94 -10.04 2.19 10.49
CA ASN A 94 -9.54 3.23 11.37
C ASN A 94 -9.40 4.52 10.58
N GLU A 95 -10.54 5.00 10.06
CA GLU A 95 -10.76 6.41 9.80
C GLU A 95 -12.07 6.76 10.51
N VAL A 96 -11.92 7.38 11.68
CA VAL A 96 -12.92 8.21 12.35
C VAL A 96 -12.88 9.58 11.71
#